data_AF-A0A819QH02-F1
#
_entry.id   AF-A0A819QH02-F1
#
_cell.length_a   1.000
_cell.length_b   1.000
_cell.length_c   1.000
_cell.angle_alpha   90.00
_cell.angle_beta   90.00
_cell.angle_gamma   90.00
#
_symmetry.space_group_name_H-M   'P 1'
#
loop_
_entity.id
_entity.type
_entity.pdbx_description
1 polymer ?
#
loop_
_entity_poly.entity_id
_entity_poly.type
_entity_poly.pdbx_seq_one_letter_code
_entity_poly.pdbx_strand_id
1 'polypeptide(L)'
;MATITGKNYCVKCKKPKTTVKCSGCSQDFCFDHISEHRNELSEQLGRTEDQYNELRIEIDEKKIEPQKHELMKKIDEWERESIEKIRQVANEVRHKLLSCIITFVDNIDLKLKELSKQLIHYRKENDFADPDIQFLNEQLKRLKDILNNPPNIKIEYDSTYFIDKIRLTTKASLLCSENLNVNVNWVQNGITVAGGNGYGSGMNQIYNSWGLCVDDDQTIYIADYWNHRMVEWKFGATTGRVVAGGNGEGNRSDQLSYPTDVIIDKKIDSLIVCDYVNKRVVRWPRQNDTYGETVVSNIGCWGLAMDDDGFIYVADYDKHAVRRYRIGENQGTIVAGGNGQGNRLDQLNCPRYVFIDRDHSIYVSDYGNHRVMKWMKGAKQGIVVAGGQGQGNSLTQLSCPFGIVVDRLGTVYVADYGNHRIMCWSQGATQANAVLGGNGRGSQSNQFYGPIGLTVLSVPFLTPALRRHALPYVPATREQLDNIFNLLKQYSTKQRQHLIDLGSGDGRIVFEAIQQGFPRATGIEINRVLVYYARLKAYLSNQGKICQFKRANLWKHDLSKYDTIVLFGVDTMMEPLLKKLSKEITNESIVITCRYQFPIKFDRTLGEGIDAVWLYNSQTIRSQMLKN
;
A
#
# COMPACT_ATOMS: atom_id res chain seq x y z
N MET A 1 7.21 95.18 -22.69
CA MET A 1 7.52 96.42 -21.93
C MET A 1 7.01 96.21 -20.51
N ALA A 2 7.91 96.09 -19.53
CA ALA A 2 7.56 95.90 -18.13
C ALA A 2 7.59 97.25 -17.42
N THR A 3 6.43 97.75 -17.01
CA THR A 3 6.29 98.96 -16.19
C THR A 3 6.63 98.62 -14.75
N ILE A 4 7.71 99.20 -14.24
CA ILE A 4 8.16 99.07 -12.84
C ILE A 4 7.24 99.91 -11.97
N THR A 5 6.43 99.27 -11.11
CA THR A 5 5.62 99.96 -10.11
C THR A 5 5.77 99.29 -8.74
N GLY A 6 6.38 100.01 -7.78
CA GLY A 6 6.27 99.77 -6.34
C GLY A 6 7.03 98.56 -5.77
N LYS A 7 7.69 98.74 -4.62
CA LYS A 7 8.17 97.62 -3.81
C LYS A 7 6.96 96.85 -3.27
N ASN A 8 6.70 95.65 -3.77
CA ASN A 8 5.70 94.72 -3.26
C ASN A 8 6.35 93.69 -2.32
N TYR A 9 5.55 92.98 -1.51
CA TYR A 9 6.06 91.97 -0.59
C TYR A 9 6.13 90.60 -1.28
N CYS A 10 7.29 89.95 -1.24
CA CYS A 10 7.40 88.56 -1.68
C CYS A 10 6.71 87.63 -0.68
N VAL A 11 5.84 86.75 -1.15
CA VAL A 11 5.09 85.80 -0.30
C VAL A 11 6.00 84.88 0.53
N LYS A 12 7.15 84.44 -0.03
CA LYS A 12 8.05 83.49 0.65
C LYS A 12 8.92 84.16 1.72
N CYS A 13 9.63 85.25 1.40
CA CYS A 13 10.54 85.90 2.37
C CYS A 13 9.92 87.08 3.15
N LYS A 14 8.71 87.51 2.80
CA LYS A 14 7.96 88.60 3.46
C LYS A 14 8.72 89.93 3.55
N LYS A 15 9.64 90.19 2.61
CA LYS A 15 10.40 91.46 2.51
C LYS A 15 9.91 92.30 1.32
N PRO A 16 9.91 93.65 1.44
CA PRO A 16 9.54 94.53 0.33
C PRO A 16 10.66 94.54 -0.72
N LYS A 17 10.37 94.01 -1.91
CA LYS A 17 11.30 93.88 -3.04
C LYS A 17 10.56 94.13 -4.36
N THR A 18 11.28 94.20 -5.47
CA THR A 18 10.66 94.08 -6.80
C THR A 18 10.15 92.64 -6.96
N THR A 19 8.86 92.47 -7.16
CA THR A 19 8.24 91.14 -7.31
C THR A 19 7.71 90.91 -8.73
N VAL A 20 7.59 89.65 -9.08
CA VAL A 20 6.94 89.14 -10.29
C VAL A 20 5.75 88.28 -9.84
N LYS A 21 4.58 88.55 -10.41
CA LYS A 21 3.37 87.77 -10.15
C LYS A 21 3.41 86.47 -10.93
N CYS A 22 3.26 85.33 -10.25
CA CYS A 22 3.11 84.05 -10.92
C CYS A 22 1.74 83.99 -11.60
N SER A 23 1.69 83.70 -12.90
CA SER A 23 0.44 83.61 -13.67
C SER A 23 -0.44 82.43 -13.24
N GLY A 24 0.13 81.36 -12.71
CA GLY A 24 -0.61 80.16 -12.29
C GLY A 24 -1.31 80.32 -10.94
N CYS A 25 -0.58 80.71 -9.90
CA CYS A 25 -1.13 80.84 -8.54
C CYS A 25 -1.50 82.28 -8.15
N SER A 26 -1.26 83.25 -9.02
CA SER A 26 -1.52 84.69 -8.80
C SER A 26 -0.81 85.29 -7.58
N GLN A 27 0.23 84.65 -7.05
CA GLN A 27 1.03 85.14 -5.92
C GLN A 27 2.27 85.91 -6.39
N ASP A 28 2.71 86.89 -5.59
CA ASP A 28 3.86 87.74 -5.87
C ASP A 28 5.16 87.20 -5.22
N PHE A 29 6.19 86.98 -6.03
CA PHE A 29 7.49 86.47 -5.59
C PHE A 29 8.62 87.41 -6.02
N CYS A 30 9.69 87.53 -5.23
CA CYS A 30 10.90 88.18 -5.76
C CYS A 30 11.59 87.26 -6.78
N PHE A 31 12.51 87.81 -7.58
CA PHE A 31 13.16 87.10 -8.69
C PHE A 31 13.83 85.77 -8.28
N ASP A 32 14.41 85.68 -7.09
CA ASP A 32 15.01 84.43 -6.62
C ASP A 32 13.93 83.38 -6.29
N HIS A 33 12.92 83.75 -5.51
CA HIS A 33 11.88 82.83 -5.05
C HIS A 33 10.85 82.44 -6.13
N ILE A 34 10.65 83.24 -7.19
CA ILE A 34 9.78 82.81 -8.31
C ILE A 34 10.41 81.64 -9.06
N SER A 35 11.74 81.60 -9.14
CA SER A 35 12.49 80.51 -9.77
C SER A 35 12.42 79.25 -8.90
N GLU A 36 12.62 79.38 -7.58
CA GLU A 36 12.41 78.28 -6.65
C GLU A 36 10.98 77.73 -6.69
N HIS A 37 9.96 78.60 -6.67
CA HIS A 37 8.56 78.17 -6.74
C HIS A 37 8.24 77.42 -8.03
N ARG A 38 8.79 77.86 -9.16
CA ARG A 38 8.63 77.16 -10.45
C ARG A 38 9.35 75.82 -10.46
N ASN A 39 10.53 75.72 -9.84
CA ASN A 39 11.24 74.45 -9.68
C ASN A 39 10.46 73.48 -8.77
N GLU A 40 9.92 73.97 -7.66
CA GLU A 40 9.06 73.17 -6.76
C GLU A 40 7.82 72.62 -7.51
N LEU A 41 7.17 73.44 -8.34
CA LEU A 41 6.05 72.99 -9.18
C LEU A 41 6.49 71.99 -10.26
N SER A 42 7.66 72.18 -10.85
CA SER A 42 8.23 71.23 -11.83
C SER A 42 8.56 69.89 -11.19
N GLU A 43 9.09 69.87 -9.96
CA GLU A 43 9.32 68.64 -9.22
C GLU A 43 8.01 67.95 -8.85
N GLN A 44 6.98 68.70 -8.45
CA GLN A 44 5.65 68.14 -8.16
C GLN A 44 5.02 67.52 -9.41
N LEU A 45 5.16 68.17 -10.57
CA LEU A 45 4.71 67.62 -11.84
C LEU A 45 5.47 66.33 -12.19
N GLY A 46 6.80 66.34 -12.05
CA GLY A 46 7.63 65.14 -12.28
C GLY A 46 7.21 63.96 -11.40
N ARG A 47 6.97 64.19 -10.10
CA ARG A 47 6.44 63.14 -9.20
C ARG A 47 5.07 62.62 -9.62
N THR A 48 4.23 63.48 -10.18
CA THR A 48 2.90 63.10 -10.69
C THR A 48 3.02 62.27 -11.98
N GLU A 49 3.96 62.62 -12.86
CA GLU A 49 4.26 61.87 -14.07
C GLU A 49 4.85 60.49 -13.75
N ASP A 50 5.73 60.40 -12.75
CA ASP A 50 6.28 59.13 -12.26
C ASP A 50 5.16 58.23 -11.72
N GLN A 51 4.26 58.77 -10.88
CA GLN A 51 3.09 58.03 -10.37
C GLN A 51 2.17 57.57 -11.50
N TYR A 52 1.96 58.40 -12.53
CA TYR A 52 1.18 58.03 -13.71
C TYR A 52 1.81 56.86 -14.48
N ASN A 53 3.13 56.91 -14.68
CA ASN A 53 3.87 55.86 -15.40
C ASN A 53 3.90 54.54 -14.62
N GLU A 54 4.09 54.58 -13.30
CA GLU A 54 4.00 53.40 -12.44
C GLU A 54 2.62 52.74 -12.54
N LEU A 55 1.54 53.54 -12.45
CA LEU A 55 0.17 53.04 -12.55
C LEU A 55 -0.11 52.43 -13.94
N ARG A 56 0.48 53.01 -15.00
CA ARG A 56 0.37 52.50 -16.36
C ARG A 56 1.04 51.13 -16.52
N ILE A 57 2.24 50.97 -15.97
CA ILE A 57 2.97 49.69 -15.98
C ILE A 57 2.16 48.62 -15.25
N GLU A 58 1.63 48.94 -14.06
CA GLU A 58 0.81 48.00 -13.29
C GLU A 58 -0.46 47.55 -14.05
N ILE A 59 -1.10 48.47 -14.80
CA ILE A 59 -2.26 48.17 -15.64
C ILE A 59 -1.87 47.25 -16.81
N ASP A 60 -0.76 47.52 -17.48
CA ASP A 60 -0.32 46.73 -18.64
C ASP A 60 0.15 45.32 -18.21
N GLU A 61 0.81 45.18 -17.06
CA GLU A 61 1.12 43.87 -16.46
C GLU A 61 -0.15 43.05 -16.16
N LYS A 62 -1.18 43.68 -15.56
CA LYS A 62 -2.48 43.03 -15.29
C LYS A 62 -3.23 42.62 -16.55
N LYS A 63 -3.01 43.27 -17.69
CA LYS A 63 -3.61 42.89 -18.99
C LYS A 63 -2.90 41.71 -19.65
N ILE A 64 -1.58 41.60 -19.51
CA ILE A 64 -0.78 40.54 -20.14
C ILE A 64 -1.00 39.19 -19.42
N GLU A 65 -1.19 39.21 -18.10
CA GLU A 65 -1.44 37.98 -17.32
C GLU A 65 -2.70 38.09 -16.42
N PRO A 66 -3.92 38.06 -17.00
CA PRO A 66 -5.17 38.17 -16.25
C PRO A 66 -5.31 37.09 -15.15
N GLN A 67 -4.69 35.93 -15.36
CA GLN A 67 -4.65 34.80 -14.43
C GLN A 67 -3.96 35.14 -13.09
N LYS A 68 -3.02 36.10 -13.08
CA LYS A 68 -2.30 36.49 -11.84
C LYS A 68 -3.06 37.50 -10.98
N HIS A 69 -4.21 37.98 -11.47
CA HIS A 69 -5.04 38.93 -10.75
C HIS A 69 -5.50 38.35 -9.40
N GLU A 70 -5.54 39.18 -8.37
CA GLU A 70 -5.84 38.75 -7.01
C GLU A 70 -7.22 38.08 -6.87
N LEU A 71 -8.22 38.57 -7.62
CA LEU A 71 -9.55 37.94 -7.65
C LEU A 71 -9.54 36.56 -8.32
N MET A 72 -8.73 36.33 -9.35
CA MET A 72 -8.59 35.01 -9.98
C MET A 72 -7.92 34.03 -9.01
N LYS A 73 -6.90 34.47 -8.27
CA LYS A 73 -6.29 33.66 -7.20
C LYS A 73 -7.30 33.26 -6.13
N LYS A 74 -8.22 34.15 -5.76
CA LYS A 74 -9.30 33.84 -4.81
C LYS A 74 -10.29 32.82 -5.36
N ILE A 75 -10.59 32.86 -6.66
CA ILE A 75 -11.42 31.84 -7.33
C ILE A 75 -10.69 30.49 -7.36
N ASP A 76 -9.42 30.46 -7.76
CA ASP A 76 -8.61 29.22 -7.79
C ASP A 76 -8.47 28.61 -6.39
N GLU A 77 -8.32 29.45 -5.37
CA GLU A 77 -8.26 29.03 -3.97
C GLU A 77 -9.60 28.44 -3.50
N TRP A 78 -10.71 29.11 -3.81
CA TRP A 78 -12.06 28.61 -3.54
C TRP A 78 -12.36 27.30 -4.27
N GLU A 79 -11.95 27.17 -5.53
CA GLU A 79 -12.14 25.96 -6.34
C GLU A 79 -11.36 24.79 -5.72
N ARG A 80 -10.09 25.01 -5.39
CA ARG A 80 -9.24 24.02 -4.73
C ARG A 80 -9.81 23.59 -3.38
N GLU A 81 -10.25 24.53 -2.53
CA GLU A 81 -10.88 24.21 -1.25
C GLU A 81 -12.19 23.41 -1.43
N SER A 82 -12.97 23.74 -2.45
CA SER A 82 -14.24 23.08 -2.74
C SER A 82 -14.02 21.65 -3.24
N ILE A 83 -13.06 21.44 -4.15
CA ILE A 83 -12.66 20.10 -4.61
C ILE A 83 -12.16 19.26 -3.44
N GLU A 84 -11.36 19.82 -2.56
CA GLU A 84 -10.83 19.10 -1.39
C GLU A 84 -11.95 18.70 -0.43
N LYS A 85 -12.91 19.60 -0.16
CA LYS A 85 -14.11 19.29 0.63
C LYS A 85 -14.94 18.16 -0.01
N ILE A 86 -15.13 18.18 -1.32
CA ILE A 86 -15.86 17.13 -2.06
C ILE A 86 -15.11 15.79 -1.93
N ARG A 87 -13.78 15.78 -2.12
CA ARG A 87 -12.95 14.58 -1.94
C ARG A 87 -13.05 14.03 -0.52
N GLN A 88 -13.00 14.90 0.47
CA GLN A 88 -13.14 14.53 1.87
C GLN A 88 -14.50 13.84 2.13
N VAL A 89 -15.61 14.45 1.70
CA VAL A 89 -16.95 13.87 1.85
C VAL A 89 -17.06 12.53 1.11
N ALA A 90 -16.56 12.45 -0.13
CA ALA A 90 -16.58 11.22 -0.90
C ALA A 90 -15.77 10.10 -0.22
N ASN A 91 -14.61 10.42 0.36
CA ASN A 91 -13.81 9.47 1.11
C ASN A 91 -14.53 9.02 2.38
N GLU A 92 -15.11 9.93 3.16
CA GLU A 92 -15.91 9.58 4.35
C GLU A 92 -17.05 8.61 4.01
N VAL A 93 -17.74 8.82 2.89
CA VAL A 93 -18.81 7.91 2.44
C VAL A 93 -18.26 6.56 1.98
N ARG A 94 -17.13 6.53 1.25
CA ARG A 94 -16.45 5.28 0.87
C ARG A 94 -16.03 4.48 2.11
N HIS A 95 -15.50 5.15 3.14
CA HIS A 95 -15.10 4.50 4.39
C HIS A 95 -16.31 3.94 5.13
N LYS A 96 -17.42 4.70 5.24
CA LYS A 96 -18.68 4.20 5.81
C LYS A 96 -19.19 2.97 5.05
N LEU A 97 -19.20 3.03 3.72
CA LEU A 97 -19.60 1.90 2.89
C LEU A 97 -18.71 0.68 3.11
N LEU A 98 -17.39 0.87 3.10
CA LEU A 98 -16.43 -0.20 3.28
C LEU A 98 -16.54 -0.83 4.67
N SER A 99 -16.75 -0.03 5.72
CA SER A 99 -17.02 -0.50 7.08
C SER A 99 -18.29 -1.34 7.14
N CYS A 100 -19.39 -0.86 6.55
CA CYS A 100 -20.64 -1.62 6.46
C CYS A 100 -20.44 -2.96 5.73
N ILE A 101 -19.69 -2.97 4.62
CA ILE A 101 -19.40 -4.19 3.86
C ILE A 101 -18.57 -5.17 4.70
N ILE A 102 -17.53 -4.71 5.38
CA ILE A 102 -16.66 -5.56 6.21
C ILE A 102 -17.46 -6.16 7.37
N THR A 103 -18.16 -5.34 8.15
CA THR A 103 -19.01 -5.83 9.26
C THR A 103 -20.06 -6.82 8.76
N PHE A 104 -20.65 -6.57 7.60
CA PHE A 104 -21.61 -7.48 6.97
C PHE A 104 -20.97 -8.84 6.62
N VAL A 105 -19.78 -8.83 6.01
CA VAL A 105 -19.04 -10.05 5.65
C VAL A 105 -18.60 -10.82 6.91
N ASP A 106 -18.13 -10.14 7.95
CA ASP A 106 -17.73 -10.76 9.22
C ASP A 106 -18.92 -11.44 9.93
N ASN A 107 -20.11 -10.85 9.89
CA ASN A 107 -21.32 -11.45 10.45
C ASN A 107 -21.70 -12.75 9.72
N ILE A 108 -21.54 -12.77 8.38
CA ILE A 108 -21.73 -13.98 7.58
C ILE A 108 -20.69 -15.04 7.95
N ASP A 109 -19.43 -14.66 8.12
CA ASP A 109 -18.35 -15.57 8.53
C ASP A 109 -18.61 -16.21 9.90
N LEU A 110 -19.09 -15.44 10.89
CA LEU A 110 -19.49 -15.95 12.21
C LEU A 110 -20.62 -16.98 12.11
N LYS A 111 -21.66 -16.70 11.33
CA LYS A 111 -22.77 -17.64 11.10
C LYS A 111 -22.31 -18.91 10.38
N LEU A 112 -21.37 -18.79 9.44
CA LEU A 112 -20.77 -19.94 8.76
C LEU A 112 -19.90 -20.78 9.71
N LYS A 113 -19.16 -20.15 10.63
CA LYS A 113 -18.42 -20.86 11.69
C LYS A 113 -19.36 -21.64 12.62
N GLU A 114 -20.49 -21.07 13.00
CA GLU A 114 -21.47 -21.77 13.83
C GLU A 114 -22.11 -22.95 13.09
N LEU A 115 -22.47 -22.77 11.81
CA LEU A 115 -22.91 -23.87 10.95
C LEU A 115 -21.86 -24.97 10.82
N SER A 116 -20.58 -24.60 10.77
CA SER A 116 -19.46 -25.56 10.73
C SER A 116 -19.35 -26.37 12.02
N LYS A 117 -19.62 -25.79 13.20
CA LYS A 117 -19.62 -26.54 14.47
C LYS A 117 -20.78 -27.54 14.49
N GLN A 118 -21.97 -27.14 14.05
CA GLN A 118 -23.12 -28.03 13.93
C GLN A 118 -22.82 -29.22 13.00
N LEU A 119 -22.22 -28.97 11.83
CA LEU A 119 -21.78 -30.01 10.90
C LEU A 119 -20.79 -31.01 11.52
N ILE A 120 -19.85 -30.52 12.35
CA ILE A 120 -18.88 -31.37 13.05
C ILE A 120 -19.57 -32.19 14.13
N HIS A 121 -20.50 -31.60 14.88
CA HIS A 121 -21.26 -32.28 15.93
C HIS A 121 -22.10 -33.43 15.36
N TYR A 122 -22.91 -33.16 14.33
CA TYR A 122 -23.70 -34.19 13.64
C TYR A 122 -22.82 -35.31 13.09
N ARG A 123 -21.64 -34.99 12.55
CA ARG A 123 -20.69 -36.00 12.05
C ARG A 123 -20.03 -36.84 13.16
N LYS A 124 -19.87 -36.27 14.37
CA LYS A 124 -19.25 -36.97 15.51
C LYS A 124 -20.23 -37.90 16.22
N GLU A 125 -21.45 -37.43 16.46
CA GLU A 125 -22.49 -38.23 17.13
C GLU A 125 -23.10 -39.29 16.20
N ASN A 126 -22.84 -39.19 14.88
CA ASN A 126 -23.46 -40.02 13.85
C ASN A 126 -25.01 -39.95 13.88
N ASP A 127 -25.53 -38.87 14.46
CA ASP A 127 -26.93 -38.62 14.74
C ASP A 127 -27.44 -37.52 13.80
N PHE A 128 -27.69 -37.88 12.54
CA PHE A 128 -28.22 -36.95 11.55
C PHE A 128 -29.32 -37.60 10.73
N ALA A 129 -30.47 -36.95 10.66
CA ALA A 129 -31.59 -37.36 9.83
C ALA A 129 -31.75 -36.41 8.62
N ASP A 130 -32.55 -36.82 7.63
CA ASP A 130 -32.87 -36.00 6.45
C ASP A 130 -33.34 -34.56 6.79
N PRO A 131 -34.15 -34.33 7.85
CA PRO A 131 -34.53 -32.98 8.27
C PRO A 131 -33.36 -32.12 8.73
N ASP A 132 -32.35 -32.69 9.41
CA ASP A 132 -31.16 -31.94 9.86
C ASP A 132 -30.31 -31.47 8.66
N ILE A 133 -30.16 -32.34 7.67
CA ILE A 133 -29.46 -32.02 6.42
C ILE A 133 -30.22 -30.95 5.64
N GLN A 134 -31.54 -31.03 5.59
CA GLN A 134 -32.39 -30.03 4.93
C GLN A 134 -32.29 -28.67 5.63
N PHE A 135 -32.36 -28.65 6.96
CA PHE A 135 -32.19 -27.44 7.77
C PHE A 135 -30.83 -26.76 7.53
N LEU A 136 -29.73 -27.53 7.56
CA LEU A 136 -28.38 -26.99 7.29
C LEU A 136 -28.26 -26.42 5.86
N ASN A 137 -28.86 -27.08 4.87
CA ASN A 137 -28.87 -26.63 3.49
C ASN A 137 -29.67 -25.33 3.30
N GLU A 138 -30.81 -25.19 3.98
CA GLU A 138 -31.61 -23.97 3.98
C GLU A 138 -30.87 -22.79 4.62
N GLN A 139 -30.20 -23.03 5.76
CA GLN A 139 -29.39 -22.01 6.41
C GLN A 139 -28.23 -21.56 5.51
N LEU A 140 -27.55 -22.50 4.84
CA LEU A 140 -26.48 -22.20 3.90
C LEU A 140 -26.99 -21.43 2.67
N LYS A 141 -28.17 -21.78 2.15
CA LYS A 141 -28.82 -21.07 1.04
C LYS A 141 -29.16 -19.64 1.44
N ARG A 142 -29.74 -19.44 2.63
CA ARG A 142 -30.06 -18.11 3.17
C ARG A 142 -28.82 -17.23 3.31
N LEU A 143 -27.71 -17.78 3.83
CA LEU A 143 -26.43 -17.06 3.92
C LEU A 143 -25.86 -16.69 2.55
N LYS A 144 -25.97 -17.57 1.55
CA LYS A 144 -25.56 -17.28 0.16
C LYS A 144 -26.42 -16.19 -0.48
N ASP A 145 -27.73 -16.22 -0.25
CA ASP A 145 -28.65 -15.24 -0.82
C ASP A 145 -28.39 -13.85 -0.23
N ILE A 146 -28.15 -13.78 1.08
CA ILE A 146 -27.75 -12.56 1.78
C ILE A 146 -26.41 -12.04 1.23
N LEU A 147 -25.39 -12.89 1.08
CA LEU A 147 -24.08 -12.48 0.54
C LEU A 147 -24.17 -11.92 -0.89
N ASN A 148 -25.02 -12.51 -1.73
CA ASN A 148 -25.16 -12.10 -3.14
C ASN A 148 -26.04 -10.84 -3.30
N ASN A 149 -26.98 -10.63 -2.38
CA ASN A 149 -27.88 -9.49 -2.38
C ASN A 149 -27.91 -8.87 -0.97
N PRO A 150 -26.87 -8.10 -0.59
CA PRO A 150 -26.84 -7.46 0.71
C PRO A 150 -28.06 -6.53 0.84
N PRO A 151 -28.99 -6.80 1.78
CA PRO A 151 -30.16 -5.97 1.92
C PRO A 151 -29.73 -4.56 2.34
N ASN A 152 -30.37 -3.54 1.75
CA ASN A 152 -30.44 -2.18 2.29
C ASN A 152 -29.18 -1.28 2.21
N ILE A 153 -28.33 -1.45 1.19
CA ILE A 153 -27.33 -0.42 0.84
C ILE A 153 -27.78 0.30 -0.45
N LYS A 154 -28.16 1.57 -0.34
CA LYS A 154 -28.43 2.46 -1.48
C LYS A 154 -27.58 3.73 -1.37
N ILE A 155 -27.01 4.14 -2.49
CA ILE A 155 -26.34 5.43 -2.64
C ILE A 155 -27.33 6.35 -3.34
N GLU A 156 -27.69 7.44 -2.66
CA GLU A 156 -28.61 8.45 -3.18
C GLU A 156 -27.86 9.76 -3.41
N TYR A 157 -28.21 10.45 -4.51
CA TYR A 157 -27.65 11.74 -4.89
C TYR A 157 -28.72 12.82 -4.70
N ASP A 158 -28.38 13.88 -3.96
CA ASP A 158 -29.25 15.03 -3.75
C ASP A 158 -28.68 16.22 -4.54
N SER A 159 -29.32 16.56 -5.66
CA SER A 159 -28.84 17.53 -6.66
C SER A 159 -29.16 19.00 -6.32
N THR A 160 -29.51 19.30 -5.06
CA THR A 160 -30.05 20.62 -4.68
C THR A 160 -29.02 21.67 -4.26
N TYR A 161 -27.74 21.30 -4.10
CA TYR A 161 -26.66 22.24 -3.76
C TYR A 161 -25.39 21.97 -4.57
N PHE A 162 -24.58 23.02 -4.79
CA PHE A 162 -23.30 22.99 -5.53
C PHE A 162 -22.24 22.00 -4.95
N ILE A 163 -22.54 21.38 -3.80
CA ILE A 163 -21.76 20.29 -3.19
C ILE A 163 -22.67 19.05 -3.16
N ASP A 164 -22.36 18.06 -3.99
CA ASP A 164 -23.04 16.77 -4.00
C ASP A 164 -22.94 16.11 -2.62
N LYS A 165 -24.04 16.07 -1.86
CA LYS A 165 -24.11 15.25 -0.65
C LYS A 165 -24.44 13.83 -1.04
N ILE A 166 -23.42 12.99 -1.15
CA ILE A 166 -23.61 11.54 -1.27
C ILE A 166 -24.16 11.04 0.07
N ARG A 167 -25.41 10.53 0.06
CA ARG A 167 -26.03 9.93 1.24
C ARG A 167 -26.06 8.42 1.11
N LEU A 168 -25.77 7.77 2.23
CA LEU A 168 -25.83 6.31 2.36
C LEU A 168 -26.99 5.99 3.30
N THR A 169 -28.06 5.44 2.75
CA THR A 169 -29.29 5.18 3.51
C THR A 169 -29.34 3.71 3.91
N THR A 170 -29.08 3.42 5.19
CA THR A 170 -29.27 2.09 5.79
C THR A 170 -30.58 2.08 6.59
N LYS A 171 -31.61 1.35 6.14
CA LYS A 171 -32.78 1.08 7.01
C LYS A 171 -32.39 0.06 8.07
N ALA A 172 -31.98 0.57 9.23
CA ALA A 172 -31.67 -0.21 10.42
C ALA A 172 -32.97 -0.62 11.13
N SER A 173 -33.33 -1.90 11.05
CA SER A 173 -34.19 -2.51 12.06
C SER A 173 -33.95 -4.02 12.31
N LEU A 174 -32.92 -4.62 11.70
CA LEU A 174 -32.52 -6.02 12.00
C LEU A 174 -31.00 -6.22 12.12
N LEU A 175 -30.20 -5.14 12.04
CA LEU A 175 -28.73 -5.18 12.14
C LEU A 175 -28.16 -4.23 13.21
N CYS A 176 -29.00 -3.44 13.88
CA CYS A 176 -28.59 -2.51 14.94
C CYS A 176 -29.52 -2.66 16.15
N SER A 177 -29.36 -3.74 16.90
CA SER A 177 -29.73 -3.78 18.32
C SER A 177 -28.74 -4.68 19.04
N GLU A 178 -27.48 -4.36 18.87
CA GLU A 178 -26.40 -4.59 19.81
C GLU A 178 -25.32 -3.66 19.29
N ASN A 179 -24.85 -2.75 20.12
CA ASN A 179 -23.52 -2.20 19.93
C ASN A 179 -22.60 -3.41 19.89
N LEU A 180 -22.32 -3.93 18.70
CA LEU A 180 -21.14 -4.72 18.44
C LEU A 180 -20.01 -3.72 18.62
N ASN A 181 -19.66 -3.50 19.89
CA ASN A 181 -18.26 -3.41 20.28
C ASN A 181 -17.62 -4.53 19.48
N VAL A 182 -16.99 -4.18 18.36
CA VAL A 182 -16.01 -5.05 17.73
C VAL A 182 -15.00 -5.19 18.83
N ASN A 183 -15.17 -6.24 19.62
CA ASN A 183 -14.28 -6.56 20.70
C ASN A 183 -13.04 -7.01 19.94
N VAL A 184 -12.16 -6.06 19.62
CA VAL A 184 -10.88 -6.26 18.93
C VAL A 184 -9.91 -7.01 19.86
N ASN A 185 -10.44 -7.79 20.79
CA ASN A 185 -9.73 -8.75 21.58
C ASN A 185 -9.39 -9.89 20.61
N TRP A 186 -8.27 -9.69 19.90
CA TRP A 186 -7.52 -10.77 19.27
C TRP A 186 -7.52 -11.95 20.23
N VAL A 187 -7.80 -13.15 19.71
CA VAL A 187 -7.68 -14.38 20.50
C VAL A 187 -6.25 -14.41 21.05
N GLN A 188 -6.11 -14.28 22.37
CA GLN A 188 -4.86 -14.07 23.12
C GLN A 188 -3.91 -15.29 23.13
N ASN A 189 -3.70 -15.92 21.97
CA ASN A 189 -2.83 -17.07 21.80
C ASN A 189 -1.73 -16.73 20.77
N GLY A 190 -0.88 -15.77 21.10
CA GLY A 190 0.32 -15.49 20.31
C GLY A 190 1.26 -16.71 20.36
N ILE A 191 1.72 -17.17 19.19
CA ILE A 191 2.74 -18.21 19.09
C ILE A 191 4.07 -17.58 18.68
N THR A 192 5.18 -18.09 19.23
CA THR A 192 6.51 -17.72 18.75
C THR A 192 6.79 -18.48 17.46
N VAL A 193 7.03 -17.76 16.36
CA VAL A 193 7.25 -18.35 15.03
C VAL A 193 8.71 -18.26 14.55
N ALA A 194 9.50 -17.40 15.18
CA ALA A 194 10.93 -17.23 14.92
C ALA A 194 11.64 -16.82 16.21
N GLY A 195 12.86 -17.29 16.43
CA GLY A 195 13.62 -17.04 17.66
C GLY A 195 13.04 -17.77 18.89
N GLY A 196 12.99 -17.09 20.04
CA GLY A 196 12.44 -17.62 21.30
C GLY A 196 13.40 -18.44 22.16
N ASN A 197 14.65 -18.64 21.73
CA ASN A 197 15.65 -19.47 22.43
C ASN A 197 16.78 -18.63 23.09
N GLY A 198 16.42 -17.46 23.61
CA GLY A 198 17.35 -16.49 24.19
C GLY A 198 18.08 -15.64 23.16
N TYR A 199 18.87 -14.68 23.66
CA TYR A 199 19.70 -13.79 22.84
C TYR A 199 21.01 -14.47 22.47
N GLY A 200 21.40 -14.40 21.21
CA GLY A 200 22.66 -14.96 20.74
C GLY A 200 22.74 -15.05 19.22
N SER A 201 23.79 -15.69 18.72
CA SER A 201 24.10 -15.82 17.30
C SER A 201 23.74 -17.19 16.70
N GLY A 202 23.22 -18.13 17.51
CA GLY A 202 22.73 -19.41 17.03
C GLY A 202 21.61 -19.28 15.98
N MET A 203 21.38 -20.33 15.18
CA MET A 203 20.34 -20.30 14.12
C MET A 203 18.92 -20.34 14.67
N ASN A 204 18.71 -20.71 15.93
CA ASN A 204 17.44 -20.62 16.64
C ASN A 204 17.36 -19.37 17.55
N GLN A 205 18.35 -18.47 17.47
CA GLN A 205 18.49 -17.27 18.31
C GLN A 205 18.52 -16.00 17.46
N ILE A 206 18.11 -14.90 18.08
CA ILE A 206 18.09 -13.56 17.49
C ILE A 206 18.57 -12.59 18.58
N TYR A 207 19.33 -11.56 18.21
CA TYR A 207 19.88 -10.60 19.17
C TYR A 207 19.50 -9.14 18.83
N ASN A 208 18.52 -8.62 19.57
CA ASN A 208 17.98 -7.24 19.45
C ASN A 208 17.53 -6.91 18.02
N SER A 209 16.76 -7.81 17.42
CA SER A 209 16.22 -7.57 16.08
C SER A 209 15.35 -6.33 16.00
N TRP A 210 15.30 -5.74 14.80
CA TRP A 210 14.43 -4.59 14.52
C TRP A 210 13.40 -4.91 13.44
N GLY A 211 13.60 -4.39 12.24
CA GLY A 211 12.66 -4.53 11.13
C GLY A 211 12.51 -5.96 10.65
N LEU A 212 11.33 -6.23 10.10
CA LEU A 212 10.97 -7.52 9.54
C LEU A 212 10.07 -7.32 8.33
N CYS A 213 10.13 -8.26 7.40
CA CYS A 213 9.14 -8.38 6.34
C CYS A 213 8.75 -9.85 6.14
N VAL A 214 7.60 -10.08 5.53
CA VAL A 214 7.11 -11.43 5.24
C VAL A 214 6.75 -11.53 3.77
N ASP A 215 7.15 -12.61 3.12
CA ASP A 215 6.81 -12.86 1.73
C ASP A 215 5.49 -13.62 1.56
N ASP A 216 5.14 -13.90 0.30
CA ASP A 216 3.90 -14.58 -0.06
C ASP A 216 3.87 -16.05 0.39
N ASP A 217 5.04 -16.64 0.69
CA ASP A 217 5.21 -18.01 1.20
C ASP A 217 5.20 -18.06 2.73
N GLN A 218 4.87 -16.94 3.39
CA GLN A 218 4.93 -16.78 4.85
C GLN A 218 6.34 -16.96 5.44
N THR A 219 7.38 -16.74 4.64
CA THR A 219 8.77 -16.70 5.12
C THR A 219 9.03 -15.32 5.70
N ILE A 220 9.53 -15.30 6.94
CA ILE A 220 9.83 -14.08 7.70
C ILE A 220 11.31 -13.76 7.51
N TYR A 221 11.63 -12.53 7.12
CA TYR A 221 13.00 -12.01 7.08
C TYR A 221 13.17 -11.00 8.19
N ILE A 222 14.22 -11.14 8.99
CA ILE A 222 14.43 -10.37 10.22
C ILE A 222 15.80 -9.73 10.19
N ALA A 223 15.87 -8.43 10.47
CA ALA A 223 17.11 -7.70 10.70
C ALA A 223 17.65 -8.03 12.10
N ASP A 224 18.66 -8.89 12.17
CA ASP A 224 19.28 -9.35 13.41
C ASP A 224 20.48 -8.45 13.75
N TYR A 225 20.14 -7.32 14.38
CA TYR A 225 20.98 -6.12 14.48
C TYR A 225 22.35 -6.34 15.12
N TRP A 226 22.43 -6.96 16.31
CA TRP A 226 23.73 -7.18 16.97
C TRP A 226 24.53 -8.31 16.34
N ASN A 227 23.90 -9.17 15.52
CA ASN A 227 24.59 -10.22 14.80
C ASN A 227 24.96 -9.80 13.36
N HIS A 228 24.69 -8.54 12.97
CA HIS A 228 25.09 -7.96 11.69
C HIS A 228 24.64 -8.80 10.49
N ARG A 229 23.40 -9.30 10.52
CA ARG A 229 22.89 -10.24 9.53
C ARG A 229 21.39 -10.11 9.30
N MET A 230 20.95 -10.65 8.16
CA MET A 230 19.55 -10.92 7.86
C MET A 230 19.30 -12.42 7.99
N VAL A 231 18.24 -12.78 8.71
CA VAL A 231 17.85 -14.17 8.91
C VAL A 231 16.48 -14.41 8.28
N GLU A 232 16.36 -15.43 7.43
CA GLU A 232 15.06 -15.94 6.98
C GLU A 232 14.55 -17.03 7.94
N TRP A 233 13.24 -17.09 8.10
CA TRP A 233 12.53 -18.11 8.88
C TRP A 233 11.33 -18.59 8.07
N LYS A 234 11.41 -19.81 7.53
CA LYS A 234 10.31 -20.42 6.78
C LYS A 234 9.17 -20.79 7.74
N PHE A 235 7.94 -20.81 7.21
CA PHE A 235 6.78 -21.20 8.00
C PHE A 235 6.96 -22.58 8.67
N GLY A 236 6.80 -22.63 9.99
CA GLY A 236 6.97 -23.85 10.78
C GLY A 236 8.41 -24.27 11.07
N ALA A 237 9.41 -23.53 10.59
CA ALA A 237 10.82 -23.83 10.87
C ALA A 237 11.19 -23.51 12.34
N THR A 238 12.03 -24.35 12.94
CA THR A 238 12.55 -24.15 14.31
C THR A 238 13.88 -23.38 14.35
N THR A 239 14.54 -23.24 13.20
CA THR A 239 15.78 -22.51 13.00
C THR A 239 15.66 -21.63 11.75
N GLY A 240 16.31 -20.48 11.78
CA GLY A 240 16.46 -19.61 10.63
C GLY A 240 17.72 -19.94 9.82
N ARG A 241 17.82 -19.30 8.66
CA ARG A 241 18.99 -19.35 7.77
C ARG A 241 19.48 -17.94 7.50
N VAL A 242 20.79 -17.71 7.54
CA VAL A 242 21.37 -16.42 7.17
C VAL A 242 21.25 -16.23 5.66
N VAL A 243 20.71 -15.09 5.24
CA VAL A 243 20.48 -14.76 3.82
C VAL A 243 21.25 -13.51 3.37
N ALA A 244 21.74 -12.70 4.31
CA ALA A 244 22.64 -11.59 4.03
C ALA A 244 23.49 -11.28 5.26
N GLY A 245 24.74 -10.86 5.06
CA GLY A 245 25.69 -10.61 6.15
C GLY A 245 26.05 -11.87 6.95
N GLY A 246 26.28 -11.72 8.25
CA GLY A 246 26.64 -12.84 9.15
C GLY A 246 28.11 -13.24 9.14
N ASN A 247 28.94 -12.59 8.32
CA ASN A 247 30.39 -12.77 8.24
C ASN A 247 31.16 -11.71 9.03
N GLY A 248 30.62 -11.36 10.20
CA GLY A 248 31.10 -10.26 11.05
C GLY A 248 30.69 -8.88 10.58
N GLU A 249 30.83 -7.91 11.47
CA GLU A 249 30.62 -6.49 11.17
C GLU A 249 31.60 -6.01 10.09
N GLY A 250 31.10 -5.20 9.15
CA GLY A 250 31.96 -4.46 8.22
C GLY A 250 31.17 -3.87 7.06
N ASN A 251 31.89 -3.34 6.08
CA ASN A 251 31.34 -2.61 4.93
C ASN A 251 31.61 -3.26 3.57
N ARG A 252 32.20 -4.46 3.56
CA ARG A 252 32.38 -5.24 2.33
C ARG A 252 31.03 -5.60 1.71
N SER A 253 31.04 -6.05 0.47
CA SER A 253 29.83 -6.45 -0.26
C SER A 253 29.15 -7.68 0.37
N ASP A 254 29.89 -8.52 1.09
CA ASP A 254 29.40 -9.70 1.82
C ASP A 254 29.10 -9.43 3.31
N GLN A 255 29.18 -8.17 3.76
CA GLN A 255 29.01 -7.78 5.16
C GLN A 255 27.92 -6.71 5.34
N LEU A 256 27.33 -6.71 6.54
CA LEU A 256 26.43 -5.67 7.03
C LEU A 256 26.99 -5.12 8.34
N SER A 257 26.56 -3.93 8.73
CA SER A 257 26.82 -3.34 10.04
C SER A 257 25.53 -2.77 10.62
N TYR A 258 25.01 -3.45 11.65
CA TYR A 258 23.82 -3.06 12.40
C TYR A 258 22.57 -2.85 11.53
N PRO A 259 22.11 -3.89 10.79
CA PRO A 259 20.98 -3.73 9.92
C PRO A 259 19.70 -3.42 10.73
N THR A 260 18.92 -2.44 10.29
CA THR A 260 17.75 -1.96 11.05
C THR A 260 16.42 -2.37 10.45
N ASP A 261 16.35 -2.58 9.13
CA ASP A 261 15.09 -2.88 8.43
C ASP A 261 15.34 -3.61 7.11
N VAL A 262 14.30 -4.30 6.65
CA VAL A 262 14.31 -5.08 5.41
C VAL A 262 12.95 -5.06 4.74
N ILE A 263 12.95 -4.95 3.42
CA ILE A 263 11.78 -5.15 2.56
C ILE A 263 12.14 -6.05 1.38
N ILE A 264 11.14 -6.50 0.64
CA ILE A 264 11.30 -7.39 -0.51
C ILE A 264 10.93 -6.63 -1.78
N ASP A 265 11.87 -6.55 -2.72
CA ASP A 265 11.57 -6.23 -4.10
C ASP A 265 11.14 -7.50 -4.83
N LYS A 266 9.82 -7.68 -4.95
CA LYS A 266 9.23 -8.85 -5.59
C LYS A 266 9.48 -8.93 -7.10
N LYS A 267 9.81 -7.81 -7.76
CA LYS A 267 9.98 -7.79 -9.22
C LYS A 267 11.27 -8.50 -9.64
N ILE A 268 12.30 -8.40 -8.81
CA ILE A 268 13.65 -8.93 -9.07
C ILE A 268 14.11 -9.91 -7.98
N ASP A 269 13.18 -10.40 -7.16
CA ASP A 269 13.39 -11.37 -6.07
C ASP A 269 14.61 -11.04 -5.19
N SER A 270 14.63 -9.83 -4.64
CA SER A 270 15.75 -9.34 -3.82
C SER A 270 15.27 -8.74 -2.49
N LEU A 271 16.08 -8.90 -1.45
CA LEU A 271 15.97 -8.15 -0.21
C LEU A 271 16.56 -6.76 -0.41
N ILE A 272 15.90 -5.74 0.14
CA ILE A 272 16.44 -4.39 0.28
C ILE A 272 16.63 -4.15 1.77
N VAL A 273 17.86 -3.87 2.18
CA VAL A 273 18.29 -3.88 3.58
C VAL A 273 18.86 -2.52 3.96
N CYS A 274 18.42 -1.98 5.10
CA CYS A 274 19.07 -0.85 5.75
C CYS A 274 20.36 -1.32 6.41
N ASP A 275 21.51 -0.81 5.98
CA ASP A 275 22.81 -1.05 6.58
C ASP A 275 23.27 0.24 7.29
N TYR A 276 22.72 0.43 8.50
CA TYR A 276 22.65 1.73 9.16
C TYR A 276 24.01 2.37 9.44
N VAL A 277 24.95 1.62 10.03
CA VAL A 277 26.26 2.18 10.39
C VAL A 277 27.11 2.47 9.15
N ASN A 278 26.97 1.65 8.11
CA ASN A 278 27.60 1.91 6.81
C ASN A 278 26.89 3.00 5.99
N LYS A 279 25.79 3.58 6.52
CA LYS A 279 25.01 4.66 5.91
C LYS A 279 24.56 4.36 4.48
N ARG A 280 24.08 3.14 4.24
CA ARG A 280 23.70 2.68 2.91
C ARG A 280 22.48 1.77 2.94
N VAL A 281 21.77 1.73 1.82
CA VAL A 281 20.76 0.71 1.53
C VAL A 281 21.35 -0.27 0.54
N VAL A 282 21.24 -1.56 0.85
CA VAL A 282 21.86 -2.66 0.10
C VAL A 282 20.76 -3.52 -0.52
N ARG A 283 20.91 -3.86 -1.80
CA ARG A 283 20.12 -4.87 -2.49
C ARG A 283 20.84 -6.21 -2.43
N TRP A 284 20.17 -7.24 -1.95
CA TRP A 284 20.69 -8.60 -1.83
C TRP A 284 19.77 -9.59 -2.54
N PRO A 285 20.23 -10.29 -3.59
CA PRO A 285 19.41 -11.31 -4.24
C PRO A 285 19.00 -12.41 -3.25
N ARG A 286 17.74 -12.85 -3.30
CA ARG A 286 17.27 -13.96 -2.45
C ARG A 286 17.77 -15.33 -2.92
N GLN A 287 18.17 -15.42 -4.20
CA GLN A 287 18.71 -16.62 -4.82
C GLN A 287 20.10 -16.34 -5.39
N ASN A 288 21.03 -17.27 -5.20
CA ASN A 288 22.30 -17.40 -5.92
C ASN A 288 23.41 -16.36 -5.73
N ASP A 289 23.35 -15.41 -4.77
CA ASP A 289 24.47 -14.50 -4.52
C ASP A 289 24.91 -14.40 -3.05
N THR A 290 26.23 -14.25 -2.87
CA THR A 290 26.92 -14.14 -1.57
C THR A 290 27.22 -12.69 -1.18
N TYR A 291 26.78 -11.72 -1.99
CA TYR A 291 27.10 -10.31 -1.80
C TYR A 291 25.90 -9.41 -2.12
N GLY A 292 25.86 -8.26 -1.47
CA GLY A 292 24.92 -7.19 -1.69
C GLY A 292 25.52 -6.02 -2.47
N GLU A 293 24.66 -5.37 -3.25
CA GLU A 293 24.98 -4.17 -4.03
C GLU A 293 24.43 -2.94 -3.31
N THR A 294 25.25 -1.88 -3.18
CA THR A 294 24.77 -0.61 -2.62
C THR A 294 23.88 0.10 -3.64
N VAL A 295 22.61 0.30 -3.30
CA VAL A 295 21.62 0.98 -4.17
C VAL A 295 21.32 2.41 -3.74
N VAL A 296 21.59 2.75 -2.47
CA VAL A 296 21.54 4.13 -1.93
C VAL A 296 22.71 4.31 -0.97
N SER A 297 23.44 5.42 -1.09
CA SER A 297 24.58 5.75 -0.23
C SER A 297 24.37 7.05 0.56
N ASN A 298 25.15 7.25 1.63
CA ASN A 298 25.14 8.46 2.47
C ASN A 298 23.78 8.77 3.10
N ILE A 299 23.12 7.75 3.63
CA ILE A 299 21.78 7.82 4.20
C ILE A 299 21.76 7.21 5.60
N GLY A 300 21.20 7.91 6.59
CA GLY A 300 20.96 7.35 7.93
C GLY A 300 19.74 6.45 7.94
N CYS A 301 19.79 5.35 7.18
CA CYS A 301 18.62 4.53 6.89
C CYS A 301 18.14 3.75 8.12
N TRP A 302 16.92 4.01 8.58
CA TRP A 302 16.30 3.28 9.69
C TRP A 302 15.11 2.43 9.28
N GLY A 303 14.16 3.01 8.54
CA GLY A 303 12.97 2.32 8.04
C GLY A 303 12.88 2.36 6.52
N LEU A 304 12.34 1.30 5.93
CA LEU A 304 12.18 1.13 4.49
C LEU A 304 10.72 0.91 4.11
N ALA A 305 10.36 1.44 2.95
CA ALA A 305 9.17 1.03 2.21
C ALA A 305 9.45 1.08 0.71
N MET A 306 8.68 0.33 -0.07
CA MET A 306 8.72 0.38 -1.53
C MET A 306 7.30 0.44 -2.06
N ASP A 307 7.08 1.27 -3.09
CA ASP A 307 5.81 1.31 -3.79
C ASP A 307 5.78 0.35 -5.00
N ASP A 308 4.59 0.18 -5.58
CA ASP A 308 4.40 -0.71 -6.74
C ASP A 308 5.18 -0.28 -7.98
N ASP A 309 5.66 0.96 -8.03
CA ASP A 309 6.52 1.49 -9.11
C ASP A 309 8.00 1.13 -8.90
N GLY A 310 8.39 0.67 -7.70
CA GLY A 310 9.75 0.29 -7.34
C GLY A 310 10.58 1.45 -6.77
N PHE A 311 9.96 2.55 -6.33
CA PHE A 311 10.67 3.59 -5.59
C PHE A 311 10.90 3.15 -4.16
N ILE A 312 12.11 3.40 -3.64
CA ILE A 312 12.48 3.14 -2.25
C ILE A 312 12.26 4.40 -1.43
N TYR A 313 11.54 4.27 -0.33
CA TYR A 313 11.34 5.31 0.67
C TYR A 313 12.17 4.95 1.89
N VAL A 314 13.02 5.87 2.33
CA VAL A 314 13.91 5.66 3.47
C VAL A 314 13.61 6.71 4.52
N ALA A 315 13.33 6.27 5.75
CA ALA A 315 13.35 7.14 6.91
C ALA A 315 14.82 7.47 7.25
N ASP A 316 15.23 8.69 6.89
CA ASP A 316 16.57 9.20 7.10
C ASP A 316 16.67 9.82 8.50
N TYR A 317 17.19 9.02 9.42
CA TYR A 317 17.35 9.39 10.82
C TYR A 317 18.22 10.63 10.99
N ASP A 318 19.33 10.70 10.25
CA ASP A 318 20.33 11.78 10.33
C ASP A 318 19.78 13.11 9.82
N LYS A 319 18.85 13.07 8.87
CA LYS A 319 18.26 14.27 8.24
C LYS A 319 16.87 14.63 8.74
N HIS A 320 16.31 13.81 9.63
CA HIS A 320 14.95 13.98 10.14
C HIS A 320 13.91 14.17 9.02
N ALA A 321 13.98 13.29 8.02
CA ALA A 321 13.15 13.35 6.84
C ALA A 321 12.87 11.95 6.30
N VAL A 322 11.85 11.82 5.45
CA VAL A 322 11.70 10.66 4.57
C VAL A 322 12.12 11.05 3.17
N ARG A 323 12.99 10.24 2.57
CA ARG A 323 13.53 10.44 1.24
C ARG A 323 13.10 9.33 0.31
N ARG A 324 12.66 9.68 -0.89
CA ARG A 324 12.31 8.76 -1.96
C ARG A 324 13.43 8.70 -3.00
N TYR A 325 13.81 7.50 -3.38
CA TYR A 325 14.83 7.20 -4.37
C TYR A 325 14.26 6.29 -5.46
N ARG A 326 14.65 6.53 -6.70
CA ARG A 326 14.73 5.46 -7.69
C ARG A 326 16.08 4.76 -7.54
N ILE A 327 16.12 3.44 -7.66
CA ILE A 327 17.39 2.68 -7.61
C ILE A 327 18.36 3.24 -8.66
N GLY A 328 19.58 3.58 -8.22
CA GLY A 328 20.61 4.22 -9.04
C GLY A 328 20.63 5.76 -8.97
N GLU A 329 19.67 6.39 -8.30
CA GLU A 329 19.74 7.84 -8.02
C GLU A 329 20.70 8.14 -6.87
N ASN A 330 21.57 9.12 -7.09
CA ASN A 330 22.51 9.59 -6.06
C ASN A 330 21.88 10.58 -5.06
N GLN A 331 20.74 11.17 -5.40
CA GLN A 331 20.05 12.15 -4.56
C GLN A 331 18.56 11.83 -4.46
N GLY A 332 18.10 11.60 -3.24
CA GLY A 332 16.70 11.31 -2.96
C GLY A 332 15.87 12.60 -2.89
N THR A 333 14.62 12.50 -3.32
CA THR A 333 13.63 13.58 -3.15
C THR A 333 13.08 13.53 -1.72
N ILE A 334 13.05 14.66 -1.01
CA ILE A 334 12.37 14.73 0.29
C ILE A 334 10.86 14.68 0.05
N VAL A 335 10.18 13.76 0.73
CA VAL A 335 8.73 13.53 0.58
C VAL A 335 7.95 13.67 1.89
N ALA A 336 8.63 13.69 3.03
CA ALA A 336 8.07 14.09 4.32
C ALA A 336 9.17 14.69 5.22
N GLY A 337 8.81 15.69 6.03
CA GLY A 337 9.77 16.46 6.83
C GLY A 337 10.71 17.31 5.98
N GLY A 338 11.98 17.39 6.37
CA GLY A 338 13.03 18.11 5.62
C GLY A 338 13.29 19.55 6.04
N ASN A 339 12.46 20.11 6.94
CA ASN A 339 12.63 21.46 7.47
C ASN A 339 13.37 21.48 8.83
N GLY A 340 14.33 20.55 9.00
CA GLY A 340 15.11 20.36 10.23
C GLY A 340 14.40 19.57 11.32
N GLN A 341 15.14 19.25 12.38
CA GLN A 341 14.60 18.58 13.56
C GLN A 341 13.56 19.48 14.27
N GLY A 342 12.41 18.92 14.61
CA GLY A 342 11.41 19.64 15.41
C GLY A 342 10.05 18.97 15.37
N ASN A 343 9.03 19.63 15.92
CA ASN A 343 7.69 19.08 16.14
C ASN A 343 6.58 19.80 15.34
N ARG A 344 6.93 20.74 14.45
CA ARG A 344 5.95 21.34 13.53
C ARG A 344 5.39 20.31 12.56
N LEU A 345 4.31 20.65 11.85
CA LEU A 345 3.64 19.73 10.91
C LEU A 345 4.47 19.47 9.63
N ASP A 346 5.49 20.28 9.37
CA ASP A 346 6.44 20.16 8.27
C ASP A 346 7.83 19.63 8.73
N GLN A 347 7.95 19.25 10.00
CA GLN A 347 9.19 18.74 10.61
C GLN A 347 8.98 17.33 11.16
N LEU A 348 10.09 16.61 11.27
CA LEU A 348 10.16 15.32 11.95
C LEU A 348 11.31 15.36 12.96
N ASN A 349 11.31 14.40 13.87
CA ASN A 349 12.37 14.19 14.85
C ASN A 349 12.67 12.69 14.92
N CYS A 350 13.84 12.31 14.41
CA CYS A 350 14.34 10.94 14.39
C CYS A 350 13.34 9.92 13.80
N PRO A 351 12.84 10.10 12.56
CA PRO A 351 11.86 9.18 12.00
C PRO A 351 12.42 7.76 11.93
N ARG A 352 11.64 6.77 12.37
CA ARG A 352 12.11 5.37 12.50
C ARG A 352 11.50 4.39 11.52
N TYR A 353 10.26 4.63 11.10
CA TYR A 353 9.51 3.71 10.26
C TYR A 353 8.69 4.49 9.24
N VAL A 354 8.51 3.90 8.06
CA VAL A 354 7.72 4.47 6.97
C VAL A 354 6.77 3.41 6.42
N PHE A 355 5.51 3.80 6.18
CA PHE A 355 4.51 2.99 5.51
C PHE A 355 3.88 3.81 4.38
N ILE A 356 3.67 3.19 3.22
CA ILE A 356 3.09 3.83 2.04
C ILE A 356 1.75 3.16 1.74
N ASP A 357 0.68 3.94 1.68
CA ASP A 357 -0.63 3.44 1.27
C ASP A 357 -0.80 3.39 -0.27
N ARG A 358 -1.91 2.83 -0.74
CA ARG A 358 -2.19 2.70 -2.19
C ARG A 358 -2.39 4.04 -2.90
N ASP A 359 -2.66 5.11 -2.16
CA ASP A 359 -2.80 6.46 -2.70
C ASP A 359 -1.45 7.21 -2.68
N HIS A 360 -0.35 6.50 -2.39
CA HIS A 360 1.00 7.01 -2.16
C HIS A 360 1.06 8.05 -1.04
N SER A 361 0.18 7.96 -0.05
CA SER A 361 0.34 8.72 1.19
C SER A 361 1.41 8.05 2.05
N ILE A 362 2.17 8.89 2.75
CA ILE A 362 3.34 8.48 3.52
C ILE A 362 3.01 8.61 5.00
N TYR A 363 3.02 7.49 5.70
CA TYR A 363 2.88 7.42 7.15
C TYR A 363 4.26 7.26 7.76
N VAL A 364 4.59 8.11 8.72
CA VAL A 364 5.91 8.15 9.34
C VAL A 364 5.76 8.03 10.84
N SER A 365 6.53 7.12 11.44
CA SER A 365 6.72 7.10 12.89
C SER A 365 7.72 8.18 13.25
N ASP A 366 7.18 9.32 13.67
CA ASP A 366 7.92 10.47 14.15
C ASP A 366 8.35 10.22 15.61
N TYR A 367 9.26 9.26 15.75
CA TYR A 367 9.62 8.58 16.99
C TYR A 367 9.98 9.56 18.11
N GLY A 368 10.82 10.57 17.82
CA GLY A 368 11.28 11.55 18.80
C GLY A 368 10.21 12.56 19.22
N ASN A 369 9.12 12.68 18.46
CA ASN A 369 7.96 13.51 18.81
C ASN A 369 6.78 12.68 19.33
N HIS A 370 6.94 11.36 19.47
CA HIS A 370 5.95 10.44 20.00
C HIS A 370 4.59 10.52 19.29
N ARG A 371 4.63 10.55 17.95
CA ARG A 371 3.42 10.62 17.11
C ARG A 371 3.59 9.86 15.80
N VAL A 372 2.48 9.59 15.14
CA VAL A 372 2.43 9.10 13.76
C VAL A 372 1.79 10.16 12.88
N MET A 373 2.37 10.30 11.69
CA MET A 373 2.40 11.54 10.96
C MET A 373 2.16 11.16 9.48
N LYS A 374 1.08 11.64 8.86
CA LYS A 374 0.67 11.29 7.49
C LYS A 374 0.89 12.47 6.54
N TRP A 375 1.62 12.25 5.45
CA TRP A 375 1.71 13.17 4.31
C TRP A 375 0.93 12.63 3.13
N MET A 376 0.04 13.45 2.57
CA MET A 376 -0.57 13.17 1.28
C MET A 376 0.43 13.46 0.16
N LYS A 377 0.30 12.79 -0.98
CA LYS A 377 1.20 12.97 -2.14
C LYS A 377 1.28 14.46 -2.54
N GLY A 378 2.48 15.04 -2.46
CA GLY A 378 2.74 16.44 -2.81
C GLY A 378 2.40 17.46 -1.72
N ALA A 379 1.93 17.03 -0.54
CA ALA A 379 1.67 17.93 0.57
C ALA A 379 2.97 18.53 1.15
N LYS A 380 2.93 19.82 1.50
CA LYS A 380 4.07 20.52 2.14
C LYS A 380 4.20 20.22 3.63
N GLN A 381 3.11 19.82 4.27
CA GLN A 381 3.03 19.49 5.68
C GLN A 381 2.17 18.25 5.87
N GLY A 382 2.41 17.53 6.96
CA GLY A 382 1.65 16.35 7.33
C GLY A 382 0.52 16.66 8.29
N ILE A 383 -0.23 15.62 8.62
CA ILE A 383 -1.26 15.63 9.67
C ILE A 383 -0.93 14.56 10.71
N VAL A 384 -1.23 14.84 11.97
CA VAL A 384 -1.11 13.84 13.04
C VAL A 384 -2.26 12.86 12.90
N VAL A 385 -1.96 11.57 12.79
CA VAL A 385 -2.96 10.49 12.66
C VAL A 385 -2.98 9.53 13.86
N ALA A 386 -1.95 9.56 14.70
CA ALA A 386 -1.95 8.90 16.01
C ALA A 386 -1.00 9.61 16.98
N GLY A 387 -1.34 9.60 18.27
CA GLY A 387 -0.57 10.31 19.29
C GLY A 387 -0.61 11.84 19.14
N GLY A 388 0.51 12.50 19.44
CA GLY A 388 0.67 13.95 19.28
C GLY A 388 0.28 14.80 20.49
N GLN A 389 -0.18 14.18 21.58
CA GLN A 389 -0.45 14.84 22.87
C GLN A 389 0.73 14.73 23.85
N GLY A 390 1.96 14.77 23.31
CA GLY A 390 3.20 14.52 24.06
C GLY A 390 3.45 13.04 24.37
N GLN A 391 4.58 12.77 25.01
CA GLN A 391 4.95 11.43 25.47
C GLN A 391 4.02 11.00 26.62
N GLY A 392 3.50 9.79 26.57
CA GLY A 392 2.71 9.23 27.66
C GLY A 392 2.07 7.90 27.28
N ASN A 393 1.25 7.36 28.18
CA ASN A 393 0.60 6.05 28.03
C ASN A 393 -0.94 6.11 28.02
N SER A 394 -1.54 7.30 27.96
CA SER A 394 -2.99 7.45 27.79
C SER A 394 -3.44 6.99 26.39
N LEU A 395 -4.75 6.95 26.13
CA LEU A 395 -5.31 6.57 24.83
C LEU A 395 -5.10 7.63 23.74
N THR A 396 -4.61 8.82 24.07
CA THR A 396 -4.29 9.88 23.10
C THR A 396 -2.78 10.08 22.92
N GLN A 397 -1.97 9.32 23.65
CA GLN A 397 -0.52 9.47 23.70
C GLN A 397 0.17 8.20 23.22
N LEU A 398 1.38 8.40 22.71
CA LEU A 398 2.32 7.35 22.37
C LEU A 398 3.63 7.61 23.11
N SER A 399 4.49 6.61 23.17
CA SER A 399 5.86 6.71 23.64
C SER A 399 6.76 6.03 22.61
N CYS A 400 7.43 6.87 21.83
CA CYS A 400 8.46 6.44 20.88
C CYS A 400 7.95 5.41 19.83
N PRO A 401 6.89 5.71 19.06
CA PRO A 401 6.25 4.73 18.17
C PRO A 401 7.20 4.24 17.08
N PHE A 402 7.02 2.97 16.67
CA PHE A 402 7.87 2.33 15.65
C PHE A 402 7.05 1.78 14.47
N GLY A 403 6.71 0.50 14.45
CA GLY A 403 6.00 -0.13 13.33
C GLY A 403 4.62 0.48 13.12
N ILE A 404 4.28 0.74 11.85
CA ILE A 404 2.97 1.23 11.43
C ILE A 404 2.41 0.28 10.38
N VAL A 405 1.15 -0.10 10.52
CA VAL A 405 0.37 -0.67 9.42
C VAL A 405 -0.98 0.02 9.35
N VAL A 406 -1.43 0.30 8.13
CA VAL A 406 -2.76 0.88 7.88
C VAL A 406 -3.61 -0.15 7.15
N ASP A 407 -4.80 -0.42 7.68
CA ASP A 407 -5.75 -1.33 7.03
C ASP A 407 -6.49 -0.67 5.86
N ARG A 408 -7.38 -1.41 5.20
CA ARG A 408 -8.16 -0.89 4.07
C ARG A 408 -9.21 0.14 4.48
N LEU A 409 -9.61 0.17 5.75
CA LEU A 409 -10.54 1.14 6.32
C LEU A 409 -9.85 2.44 6.72
N GLY A 410 -8.51 2.50 6.66
CA GLY A 410 -7.74 3.64 7.13
C GLY A 410 -7.45 3.59 8.63
N THR A 411 -7.72 2.47 9.31
CA THR A 411 -7.32 2.27 10.71
C THR A 411 -5.81 2.14 10.78
N VAL A 412 -5.19 2.96 11.60
CA VAL A 412 -3.73 2.99 11.82
C VAL A 412 -3.41 2.16 13.05
N TYR A 413 -2.67 1.07 12.86
CA TYR A 413 -2.09 0.24 13.92
C TYR A 413 -0.66 0.68 14.16
N VAL A 414 -0.32 0.92 15.42
CA VAL A 414 0.98 1.46 15.83
C VAL A 414 1.59 0.59 16.91
N ALA A 415 2.84 0.19 16.72
CA ALA A 415 3.66 -0.35 17.78
C ALA A 415 4.12 0.80 18.68
N ASP A 416 3.46 0.92 19.83
CA ASP A 416 3.76 1.91 20.86
C ASP A 416 4.92 1.38 21.72
N TYR A 417 6.10 1.34 21.11
CA TYR A 417 7.30 0.66 21.58
C TYR A 417 7.62 0.94 23.05
N GLY A 418 7.66 2.21 23.44
CA GLY A 418 8.01 2.64 24.79
C GLY A 418 6.98 2.25 25.85
N ASN A 419 5.72 2.03 25.44
CA ASN A 419 4.64 1.58 26.32
C ASN A 419 4.35 0.08 26.22
N HIS A 420 5.13 -0.66 25.42
CA HIS A 420 5.05 -2.12 25.30
C HIS A 420 3.65 -2.62 24.90
N ARG A 421 3.03 -1.93 23.93
CA ARG A 421 1.68 -2.23 23.47
C ARG A 421 1.50 -1.95 21.99
N ILE A 422 0.45 -2.52 21.42
CA ILE A 422 -0.05 -2.20 20.08
C ILE A 422 -1.36 -1.42 20.25
N MET A 423 -1.44 -0.28 19.61
CA MET A 423 -2.60 0.62 19.66
C MET A 423 -3.18 0.77 18.26
N CYS A 424 -4.50 1.00 18.14
CA CYS A 424 -5.11 1.36 16.87
C CYS A 424 -5.97 2.63 16.97
N TRP A 425 -5.88 3.45 15.92
CA TRP A 425 -6.73 4.62 15.69
C TRP A 425 -7.55 4.40 14.43
N SER A 426 -8.87 4.38 14.56
CA SER A 426 -9.75 4.51 13.41
C SER A 426 -9.57 5.90 12.78
N GLN A 427 -9.82 6.02 11.48
CA GLN A 427 -9.70 7.29 10.78
C GLN A 427 -10.58 8.37 11.44
N GLY A 428 -9.97 9.50 11.80
CA GLY A 428 -10.64 10.62 12.46
C GLY A 428 -10.91 10.42 13.97
N ALA A 429 -10.51 9.29 14.55
CA ALA A 429 -10.65 9.06 15.99
C ALA A 429 -9.71 9.99 16.78
N THR A 430 -10.22 10.55 17.89
CA THR A 430 -9.44 11.39 18.80
C THR A 430 -8.66 10.57 19.84
N GLN A 431 -9.04 9.30 20.06
CA GLN A 431 -8.41 8.37 20.99
C GLN A 431 -8.22 7.00 20.32
N ALA A 432 -7.24 6.24 20.80
CA ALA A 432 -6.98 4.87 20.39
C ALA A 432 -7.76 3.83 21.20
N ASN A 433 -7.78 2.62 20.66
CA ASN A 433 -8.01 1.41 21.43
C ASN A 433 -6.70 0.62 21.58
N ALA A 434 -6.49 0.04 22.76
CA ALA A 434 -5.41 -0.93 22.95
C ALA A 434 -5.81 -2.26 22.29
N VAL A 435 -4.90 -2.80 21.49
CA VAL A 435 -5.12 -4.03 20.72
C VAL A 435 -4.47 -5.22 21.42
N LEU A 436 -3.20 -5.07 21.79
CA LEU A 436 -2.37 -6.08 22.46
C LEU A 436 -1.36 -5.40 23.38
N GLY A 437 -0.88 -6.11 24.39
CA GLY A 437 0.10 -5.60 25.34
C GLY A 437 -0.49 -4.62 26.35
N GLY A 438 0.36 -3.76 26.91
CA GLY A 438 -0.03 -2.73 27.89
C GLY A 438 -0.11 -3.22 29.34
N ASN A 439 0.16 -4.50 29.59
CA ASN A 439 0.19 -5.11 30.94
C ASN A 439 1.61 -5.14 31.52
N GLY A 440 2.40 -4.12 31.20
CA GLY A 440 3.81 -4.03 31.56
C GLY A 440 4.75 -4.76 30.60
N ARG A 441 6.04 -4.52 30.86
CA ARG A 441 7.19 -5.08 30.16
C ARG A 441 7.39 -6.54 30.56
N GLY A 442 7.45 -7.49 29.62
CA GLY A 442 7.76 -8.87 29.97
C GLY A 442 7.53 -9.90 28.87
N SER A 443 7.59 -11.17 29.27
CA SER A 443 7.42 -12.34 28.41
C SER A 443 6.20 -13.20 28.80
N GLN A 444 5.37 -12.72 29.74
CA GLN A 444 4.12 -13.39 30.07
C GLN A 444 3.07 -13.15 28.98
N SER A 445 1.95 -13.88 29.04
CA SER A 445 0.85 -13.69 28.09
C SER A 445 0.40 -12.22 28.06
N ASN A 446 0.26 -11.67 26.86
CA ASN A 446 -0.13 -10.27 26.62
C ASN A 446 0.80 -9.22 27.26
N GLN A 447 2.09 -9.56 27.43
CA GLN A 447 3.18 -8.62 27.71
C GLN A 447 4.13 -8.57 26.52
N PHE A 448 4.62 -7.37 26.21
CA PHE A 448 5.66 -7.20 25.19
C PHE A 448 6.93 -6.64 25.81
N TYR A 449 8.03 -6.85 25.10
CA TYR A 449 9.28 -6.16 25.36
C TYR A 449 9.61 -5.22 24.20
N GLY A 450 8.90 -4.09 24.14
CA GLY A 450 9.09 -3.08 23.09
C GLY A 450 8.76 -3.63 21.69
N PRO A 451 7.48 -3.71 21.31
CA PRO A 451 7.12 -4.14 19.96
C PRO A 451 7.71 -3.17 18.92
N ILE A 452 8.33 -3.71 17.87
CA ILE A 452 9.06 -2.94 16.86
C ILE A 452 8.31 -2.99 15.53
N GLY A 453 8.29 -4.15 14.87
CA GLY A 453 7.67 -4.32 13.56
C GLY A 453 6.21 -4.75 13.64
N LEU A 454 5.39 -4.23 12.73
CA LEU A 454 4.04 -4.71 12.46
C LEU A 454 3.96 -5.07 10.99
N THR A 455 3.44 -6.27 10.69
CA THR A 455 3.13 -6.68 9.33
C THR A 455 1.74 -7.29 9.31
N VAL A 456 0.96 -7.02 8.28
CA VAL A 456 -0.37 -7.62 8.12
C VAL A 456 -0.30 -8.65 7.02
N LEU A 457 -0.39 -9.92 7.43
CA LEU A 457 -0.65 -11.03 6.53
C LEU A 457 -2.13 -11.01 6.19
N SER A 458 -2.52 -10.24 5.17
CA SER A 458 -3.82 -10.43 4.57
C SER A 458 -3.78 -11.73 3.78
N VAL A 459 -4.02 -12.86 4.47
CA VAL A 459 -4.45 -14.08 3.78
C VAL A 459 -5.72 -13.66 3.05
N PRO A 460 -5.80 -13.75 1.71
CA PRO A 460 -7.06 -13.51 1.04
C PRO A 460 -8.06 -14.50 1.63
N PHE A 461 -9.00 -13.98 2.42
CA PHE A 461 -10.11 -14.71 3.01
C PHE A 461 -10.80 -15.53 1.92
N LEU A 462 -10.51 -16.82 1.88
CA LEU A 462 -11.44 -17.85 1.45
C LEU A 462 -11.24 -19.05 2.37
N THR A 463 -12.14 -19.12 3.36
CA THR A 463 -12.30 -20.16 4.37
C THR A 463 -12.11 -21.58 3.81
N PRO A 464 -11.06 -22.32 4.25
CA PRO A 464 -10.77 -23.69 3.81
C PRO A 464 -11.80 -24.75 4.26
N ALA A 465 -12.73 -24.43 5.17
CA ALA A 465 -13.54 -25.42 5.88
C ALA A 465 -14.90 -25.77 5.24
N LEU A 466 -15.42 -25.00 4.28
CA LEU A 466 -16.82 -25.13 3.81
C LEU A 466 -17.00 -25.45 2.32
N ARG A 467 -15.99 -26.03 1.66
CA ARG A 467 -16.11 -26.35 0.24
C ARG A 467 -15.90 -27.83 -0.04
N ARG A 468 -17.00 -28.57 -0.23
CA ARG A 468 -16.96 -29.94 -0.81
C ARG A 468 -16.41 -29.99 -2.25
N HIS A 469 -16.34 -28.86 -2.97
CA HIS A 469 -16.10 -28.84 -4.43
C HIS A 469 -15.14 -27.74 -4.92
N ALA A 470 -14.42 -27.04 -4.05
CA ALA A 470 -13.41 -26.09 -4.51
C ALA A 470 -12.29 -25.98 -3.49
N LEU A 471 -11.08 -26.22 -3.95
CA LEU A 471 -9.85 -26.14 -3.17
C LEU A 471 -9.60 -24.69 -2.72
N PRO A 472 -8.90 -24.49 -1.59
CA PRO A 472 -8.42 -23.16 -1.22
C PRO A 472 -7.59 -22.60 -2.38
N TYR A 473 -7.78 -21.31 -2.67
CA TYR A 473 -6.94 -20.64 -3.65
C TYR A 473 -5.53 -20.51 -3.06
N VAL A 474 -4.58 -21.21 -3.67
CA VAL A 474 -3.17 -21.12 -3.32
C VAL A 474 -2.41 -20.69 -4.58
N PRO A 475 -1.91 -19.45 -4.65
CA PRO A 475 -1.24 -18.93 -5.83
C PRO A 475 -0.03 -19.79 -6.22
N ALA A 476 0.25 -19.91 -7.52
CA ALA A 476 1.52 -20.47 -8.01
C ALA A 476 2.67 -19.49 -7.72
N THR A 477 3.80 -19.98 -7.21
CA THR A 477 5.00 -19.15 -6.98
C THR A 477 5.63 -18.73 -8.31
N ARG A 478 6.59 -17.79 -8.28
CA ARG A 478 7.35 -17.42 -9.48
C ARG A 478 8.21 -18.59 -9.98
N GLU A 479 8.89 -19.29 -9.07
CA GLU A 479 9.71 -20.47 -9.40
C GLU A 479 8.88 -21.58 -10.04
N GLN A 480 7.68 -21.85 -9.52
CA GLN A 480 6.76 -22.81 -10.12
C GLN A 480 6.32 -22.40 -11.53
N LEU A 481 6.04 -21.11 -11.77
CA LEU A 481 5.74 -20.60 -13.12
C LEU A 481 6.92 -20.83 -14.06
N ASP A 482 8.13 -20.47 -13.63
CA ASP A 482 9.34 -20.67 -14.44
C ASP A 482 9.57 -22.15 -14.73
N ASN A 483 9.34 -23.05 -13.77
CA ASN A 483 9.43 -24.50 -13.96
C ASN A 483 8.39 -25.01 -14.98
N ILE A 484 7.12 -24.56 -14.92
CA ILE A 484 6.08 -24.90 -15.90
C ILE A 484 6.56 -24.55 -17.31
N PHE A 485 6.98 -23.30 -17.53
CA PHE A 485 7.31 -22.82 -18.87
C PHE A 485 8.67 -23.30 -19.36
N ASN A 486 9.61 -23.62 -18.47
CA ASN A 486 10.87 -24.28 -18.83
C ASN A 486 10.64 -25.73 -19.29
N LEU A 487 9.72 -26.46 -18.66
CA LEU A 487 9.28 -27.77 -19.18
C LEU A 487 8.63 -27.63 -20.56
N LEU A 488 7.78 -26.63 -20.76
CA LEU A 488 7.09 -26.41 -22.04
C LEU A 488 8.03 -25.95 -23.18
N LYS A 489 9.06 -25.15 -22.90
CA LYS A 489 10.02 -24.67 -23.92
C LYS A 489 10.73 -25.81 -24.67
N GLN A 490 10.91 -26.95 -24.01
CA GLN A 490 11.56 -28.13 -24.60
C GLN A 490 10.65 -28.86 -25.60
N TYR A 491 9.35 -28.56 -25.60
CA TYR A 491 8.34 -29.08 -26.52
C TYR A 491 7.81 -27.93 -27.39
N SER A 492 8.53 -27.62 -28.47
CA SER A 492 8.31 -26.50 -29.40
C SER A 492 6.92 -25.85 -29.33
N THR A 493 6.86 -24.66 -28.73
CA THR A 493 5.62 -23.87 -28.62
C THR A 493 5.10 -23.38 -29.97
N LYS A 494 5.90 -23.43 -31.05
CA LYS A 494 5.47 -22.99 -32.40
C LYS A 494 4.32 -23.80 -32.99
N GLN A 495 4.07 -25.03 -32.50
CA GLN A 495 2.89 -25.83 -32.90
C GLN A 495 1.71 -25.70 -31.92
N ARG A 496 1.93 -25.14 -30.73
CA ARG A 496 0.92 -25.07 -29.66
C ARG A 496 0.19 -23.73 -29.70
N GLN A 497 -1.13 -23.78 -29.71
CA GLN A 497 -1.98 -22.63 -29.99
C GLN A 497 -2.85 -22.24 -28.78
N HIS A 498 -3.20 -23.19 -27.90
CA HIS A 498 -4.19 -22.94 -26.86
C HIS A 498 -3.88 -23.66 -25.53
N LEU A 499 -3.48 -22.85 -24.54
CA LEU A 499 -3.30 -23.29 -23.16
C LEU A 499 -4.60 -23.13 -22.34
N ILE A 500 -4.87 -24.10 -21.47
CA ILE A 500 -5.85 -23.98 -20.38
C ILE A 500 -5.19 -24.14 -19.01
N ASP A 501 -5.61 -23.28 -18.09
CA ASP A 501 -5.29 -23.34 -16.67
C ASP A 501 -6.54 -23.77 -15.88
N LEU A 502 -6.49 -24.97 -15.31
CA LEU A 502 -7.56 -25.59 -14.53
C LEU A 502 -7.44 -25.19 -13.05
N GLY A 503 -8.39 -24.38 -12.57
CA GLY A 503 -8.30 -23.77 -11.23
C GLY A 503 -7.50 -22.48 -11.25
N SER A 504 -7.77 -21.62 -12.25
CA SER A 504 -6.87 -20.54 -12.62
C SER A 504 -6.69 -19.44 -11.59
N GLY A 505 -7.56 -19.37 -10.58
CA GLY A 505 -7.45 -18.39 -9.51
C GLY A 505 -7.35 -16.95 -10.02
N ASP A 506 -6.24 -16.27 -9.69
CA ASP A 506 -5.96 -14.88 -10.13
C ASP A 506 -5.51 -14.74 -11.59
N GLY A 507 -5.37 -15.86 -12.30
CA GLY A 507 -5.06 -15.93 -13.72
C GLY A 507 -3.58 -15.87 -14.07
N ARG A 508 -2.66 -15.95 -13.11
CA ARG A 508 -1.22 -15.76 -13.35
C ARG A 508 -0.61 -16.67 -14.41
N ILE A 509 -0.98 -17.95 -14.46
CA ILE A 509 -0.47 -18.89 -15.48
C ILE A 509 -0.97 -18.49 -16.86
N VAL A 510 -2.23 -18.07 -16.97
CA VAL A 510 -2.83 -17.59 -18.22
C VAL A 510 -2.08 -16.36 -18.72
N PHE A 511 -1.76 -15.41 -17.84
CA PHE A 511 -0.99 -14.22 -18.22
C PHE A 511 0.45 -14.56 -18.62
N GLU A 512 1.12 -15.41 -17.83
CA GLU A 512 2.49 -15.85 -18.13
C GLU A 512 2.53 -16.63 -19.46
N ALA A 513 1.53 -17.47 -19.75
CA ALA A 513 1.45 -18.20 -21.01
C ALA A 513 1.47 -17.25 -22.22
N ILE A 514 0.75 -16.13 -22.16
CA ILE A 514 0.78 -15.13 -23.24
C ILE A 514 2.17 -14.51 -23.36
N GLN A 515 2.85 -14.21 -22.25
CA GLN A 515 4.22 -13.68 -22.27
C GLN A 515 5.21 -14.69 -22.86
N GLN A 516 5.00 -15.99 -22.63
CA GLN A 516 5.82 -17.08 -23.16
C GLN A 516 5.46 -17.48 -24.60
N GLY A 517 4.58 -16.70 -25.26
CA GLY A 517 4.31 -16.79 -26.69
C GLY A 517 3.10 -17.64 -27.09
N PHE A 518 2.24 -18.05 -26.15
CA PHE A 518 0.98 -18.70 -26.50
C PHE A 518 0.02 -17.69 -27.14
N PRO A 519 -0.57 -17.99 -28.32
CA PRO A 519 -1.47 -17.05 -28.99
C PRO A 519 -2.87 -17.01 -28.35
N ARG A 520 -3.24 -18.03 -27.56
CA ARG A 520 -4.46 -18.05 -26.75
C ARG A 520 -4.23 -18.78 -25.43
N ALA A 521 -4.76 -18.23 -24.35
CA ALA A 521 -4.77 -18.87 -23.05
C ALA A 521 -6.13 -18.71 -22.37
N THR A 522 -6.59 -19.75 -21.68
CA THR A 522 -7.89 -19.75 -20.98
C THR A 522 -7.74 -20.20 -19.54
N GLY A 523 -8.20 -19.39 -18.61
CA GLY A 523 -8.32 -19.78 -17.20
C GLY A 523 -9.76 -20.19 -16.89
N ILE A 524 -9.93 -21.36 -16.28
CA ILE A 524 -11.22 -21.75 -15.72
C ILE A 524 -11.16 -21.80 -14.19
N GLU A 525 -12.18 -21.22 -13.56
CA GLU A 525 -12.25 -21.12 -12.12
C GLU A 525 -13.72 -21.20 -11.67
N ILE A 526 -14.00 -21.90 -10.58
CA ILE A 526 -15.38 -22.03 -10.07
C ILE A 526 -15.77 -20.80 -9.24
N ASN A 527 -14.79 -20.14 -8.64
CA ASN A 527 -14.94 -18.94 -7.82
C ASN A 527 -15.21 -17.69 -8.68
N ARG A 528 -16.41 -17.14 -8.56
CA ARG A 528 -16.86 -15.95 -9.29
C ARG A 528 -15.99 -14.71 -9.04
N VAL A 529 -15.51 -14.50 -7.82
CA VAL A 529 -14.72 -13.32 -7.45
C VAL A 529 -13.36 -13.36 -8.14
N LEU A 530 -12.71 -14.52 -8.14
CA LEU A 530 -11.42 -14.73 -8.81
C LEU A 530 -11.55 -14.61 -10.33
N VAL A 531 -12.62 -15.16 -10.92
CA VAL A 531 -12.91 -14.96 -12.35
C VAL A 531 -13.12 -13.48 -12.68
N TYR A 532 -13.86 -12.73 -11.86
CA TYR A 532 -14.08 -11.30 -12.08
C TYR A 532 -12.77 -10.51 -11.96
N TYR A 533 -11.96 -10.81 -10.94
CA TYR A 533 -10.64 -10.22 -10.75
C TYR A 533 -9.72 -10.46 -11.96
N ALA A 534 -9.61 -11.71 -12.42
CA ALA A 534 -8.77 -12.05 -13.56
C ALA A 534 -9.25 -11.39 -14.86
N ARG A 535 -10.58 -11.28 -15.07
CA ARG A 535 -11.15 -10.52 -16.20
C ARG A 535 -10.82 -9.03 -16.15
N LEU A 536 -10.96 -8.41 -14.98
CA LEU A 536 -10.62 -7.01 -14.79
C LEU A 536 -9.12 -6.78 -15.06
N LYS A 537 -8.24 -7.65 -14.54
CA LYS A 537 -6.80 -7.60 -14.79
C LYS A 537 -6.47 -7.75 -16.28
N ALA A 538 -7.14 -8.66 -16.98
CA ALA A 538 -6.97 -8.83 -18.43
C ALA A 538 -7.45 -7.62 -19.24
N TYR A 539 -8.55 -6.99 -18.80
CA TYR A 539 -9.06 -5.76 -19.40
C TYR A 539 -8.09 -4.60 -19.20
N LEU A 540 -7.62 -4.38 -17.97
CA LEU A 540 -6.65 -3.33 -17.63
C LEU A 540 -5.31 -3.51 -18.36
N SER A 541 -4.94 -4.75 -18.68
CA SER A 541 -3.71 -5.08 -19.41
C SER A 541 -3.88 -5.10 -20.93
N ASN A 542 -5.05 -4.69 -21.47
CA ASN A 542 -5.39 -4.79 -22.91
C ASN A 542 -5.27 -6.20 -23.53
N GLN A 543 -5.29 -7.25 -22.69
CA GLN A 543 -5.14 -8.64 -23.11
C GLN A 543 -6.48 -9.41 -23.17
N GLY A 544 -7.62 -8.75 -22.93
CA GLY A 544 -8.93 -9.40 -22.82
C GLY A 544 -9.43 -10.17 -24.06
N LYS A 545 -8.81 -9.96 -25.23
CA LYS A 545 -9.10 -10.75 -26.46
C LYS A 545 -8.30 -12.05 -26.54
N ILE A 546 -7.17 -12.13 -25.82
CA ILE A 546 -6.15 -13.19 -25.90
C ILE A 546 -6.23 -14.08 -24.64
N CYS A 547 -6.40 -13.46 -23.47
CA CYS A 547 -6.65 -14.11 -22.19
C CYS A 547 -8.17 -14.23 -21.95
N GLN A 548 -8.69 -15.45 -21.92
CA GLN A 548 -10.09 -15.70 -21.57
C GLN A 548 -10.21 -16.28 -20.16
N PHE A 549 -11.09 -15.71 -19.33
CA PHE A 549 -11.39 -16.26 -18.01
C PHE A 549 -12.86 -16.67 -17.94
N LYS A 550 -13.13 -17.93 -17.61
CA LYS A 550 -14.48 -18.51 -17.59
C LYS A 550 -14.79 -19.07 -16.22
N ARG A 551 -16.00 -18.76 -15.74
CA ARG A 551 -16.54 -19.46 -14.58
C ARG A 551 -17.04 -20.82 -15.02
N ALA A 552 -16.29 -21.88 -14.73
CA ALA A 552 -16.63 -23.23 -15.17
C ALA A 552 -16.25 -24.27 -14.12
N ASN A 553 -17.01 -25.37 -14.10
CA ASN A 553 -16.65 -26.56 -13.34
C ASN A 553 -15.68 -27.39 -14.18
N LEU A 554 -14.46 -27.59 -13.69
CA LEU A 554 -13.43 -28.34 -14.43
C LEU A 554 -13.86 -29.75 -14.82
N TRP A 555 -14.73 -30.40 -14.05
CA TRP A 555 -15.20 -31.76 -14.35
C TRP A 555 -16.12 -31.79 -15.57
N LYS A 556 -16.85 -30.70 -15.82
CA LYS A 556 -17.81 -30.56 -16.91
C LYS A 556 -17.27 -29.79 -18.11
N HIS A 557 -16.16 -29.07 -17.93
CA HIS A 557 -15.54 -28.31 -19.00
C HIS A 557 -14.88 -29.25 -19.99
N ASP A 558 -15.10 -29.02 -21.28
CA ASP A 558 -14.56 -29.81 -22.38
C ASP A 558 -13.09 -29.45 -22.61
N LEU A 559 -12.19 -30.42 -22.39
CA LEU A 559 -10.75 -30.24 -22.50
C LEU A 559 -10.17 -30.55 -23.90
N SER A 560 -10.98 -31.06 -24.83
CA SER A 560 -10.53 -31.49 -26.17
C SER A 560 -10.01 -30.36 -27.05
N LYS A 561 -10.31 -29.12 -26.70
CA LYS A 561 -9.95 -27.90 -27.44
C LYS A 561 -8.57 -27.35 -27.11
N TYR A 562 -7.88 -27.94 -26.14
CA TYR A 562 -6.63 -27.41 -25.60
C TYR A 562 -5.48 -28.39 -25.87
N ASP A 563 -4.39 -27.87 -26.43
CA ASP A 563 -3.16 -28.63 -26.66
C ASP A 563 -2.25 -28.67 -25.42
N THR A 564 -2.44 -27.72 -24.50
CA THR A 564 -1.63 -27.60 -23.29
C THR A 564 -2.54 -27.37 -22.10
N ILE A 565 -2.47 -28.29 -21.13
CA ILE A 565 -3.33 -28.27 -19.94
C ILE A 565 -2.42 -28.16 -18.72
N VAL A 566 -2.57 -27.07 -17.98
CA VAL A 566 -1.90 -26.87 -16.69
C VAL A 566 -2.95 -26.99 -15.60
N LEU A 567 -2.66 -27.74 -14.54
CA LEU A 567 -3.60 -27.92 -13.44
C LEU A 567 -2.93 -27.85 -12.07
N PHE A 568 -3.64 -27.20 -11.16
CA PHE A 568 -3.37 -27.17 -9.72
C PHE A 568 -4.35 -28.10 -9.02
N GLY A 569 -3.88 -29.30 -8.70
CA GLY A 569 -4.69 -30.33 -8.05
C GLY A 569 -4.48 -30.38 -6.53
N VAL A 570 -5.23 -31.29 -5.91
CA VAL A 570 -4.84 -31.93 -4.64
C VAL A 570 -4.83 -33.43 -4.86
N ASP A 571 -4.13 -34.14 -3.99
CA ASP A 571 -3.98 -35.60 -4.02
C ASP A 571 -5.29 -36.35 -4.34
N THR A 572 -6.39 -36.02 -3.64
CA THR A 572 -7.70 -36.67 -3.82
C THR A 572 -8.36 -36.45 -5.20
N MET A 573 -7.90 -35.45 -5.96
CA MET A 573 -8.43 -35.13 -7.29
C MET A 573 -7.59 -35.70 -8.43
N MET A 574 -6.37 -36.16 -8.17
CA MET A 574 -5.42 -36.54 -9.22
C MET A 574 -5.90 -37.77 -10.00
N GLU A 575 -6.36 -38.81 -9.32
CA GLU A 575 -6.85 -40.02 -10.00
C GLU A 575 -8.14 -39.79 -10.82
N PRO A 576 -9.18 -39.11 -10.31
CA PRO A 576 -10.37 -38.80 -11.12
C PRO A 576 -10.05 -37.85 -12.29
N LEU A 577 -9.15 -36.87 -12.11
CA LEU A 577 -8.70 -35.99 -13.19
C LEU A 577 -7.98 -36.76 -14.29
N LEU A 578 -7.13 -37.72 -13.91
CA LEU A 578 -6.45 -38.59 -14.87
C LEU A 578 -7.45 -39.37 -15.74
N LYS A 579 -8.52 -39.91 -15.12
CA LYS A 579 -9.63 -40.60 -15.83
C LYS A 579 -10.40 -39.69 -16.79
N LYS A 580 -10.55 -38.41 -16.45
CA LYS A 580 -11.18 -37.42 -17.34
C LYS A 580 -10.25 -37.09 -18.51
N LEU A 581 -8.98 -36.78 -18.22
CA LEU A 581 -8.00 -36.39 -19.23
C LEU A 581 -7.78 -37.50 -20.25
N SER A 582 -7.69 -38.77 -19.83
CA SER A 582 -7.48 -39.90 -20.74
C SER A 582 -8.56 -40.00 -21.82
N LYS A 583 -9.78 -39.54 -21.53
CA LYS A 583 -10.94 -39.55 -22.45
C LYS A 583 -11.03 -38.31 -23.33
N GLU A 584 -10.58 -37.16 -22.85
CA GLU A 584 -10.86 -35.87 -23.47
C GLU A 584 -9.67 -35.21 -24.19
N ILE A 585 -8.43 -35.53 -23.81
CA ILE A 585 -7.25 -34.90 -24.42
C ILE A 585 -6.95 -35.46 -25.80
N THR A 586 -6.31 -34.66 -26.65
CA THR A 586 -5.89 -35.06 -28.00
C THR A 586 -4.57 -35.85 -27.97
N ASN A 587 -4.19 -36.45 -29.10
CA ASN A 587 -2.93 -37.19 -29.24
C ASN A 587 -1.68 -36.28 -29.08
N GLU A 588 -1.80 -34.98 -29.26
CA GLU A 588 -0.68 -34.03 -29.15
C GLU A 588 -0.72 -33.21 -27.85
N SER A 589 -1.71 -33.47 -27.00
CA SER A 589 -1.89 -32.72 -25.75
C SER A 589 -0.76 -33.02 -24.76
N ILE A 590 -0.26 -31.97 -24.11
CA ILE A 590 0.62 -32.07 -22.93
C ILE A 590 -0.18 -31.64 -21.70
N VAL A 591 0.01 -32.39 -20.62
CA VAL A 591 -0.52 -32.06 -19.30
C VAL A 591 0.62 -31.77 -18.35
N ILE A 592 0.52 -30.65 -17.64
CA ILE A 592 1.40 -30.31 -16.53
C ILE A 592 0.57 -30.29 -15.25
N THR A 593 1.02 -31.07 -14.26
CA THR A 593 0.49 -31.00 -12.90
C THR A 593 1.44 -30.24 -12.00
N CYS A 594 0.88 -29.44 -11.10
CA CYS A 594 1.63 -28.65 -10.14
C CYS A 594 1.33 -29.15 -8.72
N ARG A 595 2.35 -29.21 -7.86
CA ARG A 595 2.32 -29.67 -6.44
C ARG A 595 1.97 -31.13 -6.19
N TYR A 596 1.06 -31.70 -6.96
CA TYR A 596 0.66 -33.09 -6.88
C TYR A 596 0.88 -33.77 -8.23
N GLN A 597 1.49 -34.95 -8.19
CA GLN A 597 1.69 -35.81 -9.35
C GLN A 597 0.45 -36.68 -9.60
N PHE A 598 0.23 -37.09 -10.84
CA PHE A 598 -0.68 -38.21 -11.10
C PHE A 598 -0.09 -39.51 -10.54
N PRO A 599 -0.95 -40.49 -10.16
CA PRO A 599 -0.49 -41.81 -9.70
C PRO A 599 0.00 -42.70 -10.86
N ILE A 600 0.77 -42.13 -11.79
CA ILE A 600 1.39 -42.78 -12.94
C ILE A 600 2.80 -42.22 -13.14
N LYS A 601 3.63 -42.94 -13.90
CA LYS A 601 4.96 -42.45 -14.27
C LYS A 601 4.83 -41.16 -15.10
N PHE A 602 5.58 -40.13 -14.73
CA PHE A 602 5.71 -38.89 -15.48
C PHE A 602 6.83 -38.97 -16.51
N ASP A 603 6.76 -38.13 -17.54
CA ASP A 603 7.80 -38.03 -18.57
C ASP A 603 8.99 -37.20 -18.08
N ARG A 604 8.70 -36.09 -17.40
CA ARG A 604 9.69 -35.12 -16.89
C ARG A 604 9.17 -34.46 -15.60
N THR A 605 10.09 -33.95 -14.80
CA THR A 605 9.80 -33.12 -13.63
C THR A 605 10.85 -32.03 -13.47
N LEU A 606 10.47 -30.90 -12.87
CA LEU A 606 11.36 -29.82 -12.44
C LEU A 606 10.89 -29.30 -11.09
N GLY A 607 11.83 -28.79 -10.29
CA GLY A 607 11.56 -28.27 -8.94
C GLY A 607 11.37 -29.36 -7.88
N GLU A 608 11.30 -28.92 -6.63
CA GLU A 608 11.03 -29.77 -5.47
C GLU A 608 9.95 -29.14 -4.58
N GLY A 609 9.33 -29.92 -3.70
CA GLY A 609 8.34 -29.43 -2.74
C GLY A 609 7.14 -28.72 -3.40
N ILE A 610 6.85 -27.48 -2.96
CA ILE A 610 5.70 -26.71 -3.43
C ILE A 610 5.85 -26.18 -4.87
N ASP A 611 7.08 -26.16 -5.38
CA ASP A 611 7.45 -25.65 -6.71
C ASP A 611 7.61 -26.77 -7.74
N ALA A 612 7.47 -28.03 -7.29
CA ALA A 612 7.53 -29.21 -8.14
C ALA A 612 6.40 -29.23 -9.18
N VAL A 613 6.78 -29.57 -10.41
CA VAL A 613 5.90 -29.73 -11.55
C VAL A 613 6.23 -31.00 -12.31
N TRP A 614 5.21 -31.67 -12.85
CA TRP A 614 5.36 -32.92 -13.60
C TRP A 614 4.68 -32.79 -14.94
N LEU A 615 5.38 -33.24 -15.99
CA LEU A 615 4.89 -33.25 -17.36
C LEU A 615 4.49 -34.66 -17.76
N TYR A 616 3.35 -34.74 -18.45
CA TYR A 616 2.78 -35.96 -18.99
C TYR A 616 2.39 -35.75 -20.46
N ASN A 617 2.89 -36.61 -21.33
CA ASN A 617 2.43 -36.72 -22.72
C ASN A 617 1.09 -37.49 -22.76
N SER A 618 0.29 -37.20 -23.79
CA SER A 618 -0.97 -37.90 -24.06
C SER A 618 -0.81 -39.43 -24.09
N GLN A 619 0.29 -39.93 -24.67
CA GLN A 619 0.63 -41.35 -24.76
C GLN A 619 0.87 -41.97 -23.38
N THR A 620 1.55 -41.25 -22.50
CA THR A 620 1.81 -41.64 -21.11
C THR A 620 0.50 -41.76 -20.33
N ILE A 621 -0.40 -40.79 -20.48
CA ILE A 621 -1.72 -40.80 -19.85
C ILE A 621 -2.59 -41.95 -20.36
N ARG A 622 -2.59 -42.22 -21.68
CA ARG A 622 -3.44 -43.25 -22.29
C ARG A 622 -2.92 -44.68 -22.10
N SER A 623 -1.61 -44.89 -22.17
CA SER A 623 -1.00 -46.23 -22.05
C SER A 623 -1.22 -46.89 -20.67
N GLN A 624 -1.44 -46.09 -19.62
CA GLN A 624 -1.71 -46.55 -18.27
C GLN A 624 -3.19 -46.94 -18.05
N MET A 625 -4.12 -46.44 -18.86
CA MET A 625 -5.56 -46.77 -18.77
C MET A 625 -5.94 -48.07 -19.51
N LEU A 626 -5.03 -48.63 -20.31
CA LEU A 626 -5.21 -49.96 -20.92
C LEU A 626 -4.77 -51.10 -19.99
N LYS A 627 -4.22 -50.77 -18.81
CA LYS A 627 -3.73 -51.73 -17.80
C LYS A 627 -4.64 -51.87 -16.58
N ASN A 628 -5.67 -51.03 -16.48
CA ASN A 628 -6.76 -51.08 -15.48
C ASN A 628 -8.09 -51.24 -16.22
#